data_AF-A0A1Y0HJV4-F1
#
_entry.id   AF-A0A1Y0HJV4-F1
#
_cell.length_a   1.000
_cell.length_b   1.000
_cell.length_c   1.000
_cell.angle_alpha   90.00
_cell.angle_beta   90.00
_cell.angle_gamma   90.00
#
_symmetry.space_group_name_H-M   'P 1'
#
loop_
_entity.id
_entity.type
_entity.pdbx_description
1 polymer ?
#
loop_
_entity_poly.entity_id
_entity_poly.type
_entity_poly.pdbx_seq_one_letter_code
_entity_poly.pdbx_strand_id
1 'polypeptide(L)'
;MKLKKIYEYWLEEKETIMNLLSRGEIEQAQIIAEPFLFHPKCKLEFAEIESLQPDLMSLQRYIRSMSYAPAYSLATLKPELRKSSLFAQLEALWNKSLQKAQILLAREPLLNKEAAKENLKAFEEVEEKKTIIENMLKRSGTFTMAENSVKEKNFTFYFRLVAQNHFLESTSLYQKVLQVGERLQQETLRYLEEKNYKQSLILADLLYQFKPYQNQAIRLKEVSKALIILEHQIEHNMLFQAVKTQDQFQLQSHYALVQTLEEMKNTFGLEQYALIETKAYAKVFTNIEPYMNLSICKQNIANIMKKLYLSQFKEVAKEMNTAVDWEKSLSNYLQFFPIDKPLVEFVKTYDKLELLQSIPLSSPPLENPTYPKSVLSFLIKKPLIHKS
;
A
#
# COMPACT_ATOMS: atom_id res chain seq x y z
N MET A 1 30.15 -19.83 -9.60
CA MET A 1 29.27 -18.85 -10.29
C MET A 1 27.88 -18.98 -9.69
N LYS A 2 27.34 -17.94 -9.05
CA LYS A 2 26.11 -18.01 -8.22
C LYS A 2 24.95 -18.56 -9.08
N LEU A 3 24.27 -19.64 -8.63
CA LEU A 3 23.13 -20.29 -9.30
C LEU A 3 22.10 -19.31 -9.90
N LYS A 4 21.91 -18.15 -9.26
CA LYS A 4 21.00 -17.08 -9.69
C LYS A 4 21.31 -16.55 -11.10
N LYS A 5 22.59 -16.36 -11.43
CA LYS A 5 23.01 -15.90 -12.78
C LYS A 5 22.75 -16.96 -13.86
N ILE A 6 22.87 -18.24 -13.52
CA ILE A 6 22.70 -19.35 -14.47
C ILE A 6 21.22 -19.49 -14.86
N TYR A 7 20.31 -19.29 -13.92
CA TYR A 7 18.88 -19.30 -14.20
C TYR A 7 18.43 -18.09 -15.04
N GLU A 8 19.06 -16.92 -14.86
CA GLU A 8 18.82 -15.75 -15.71
C GLU A 8 19.20 -16.05 -17.18
N TYR A 9 20.38 -16.65 -17.42
CA TYR A 9 20.78 -17.09 -18.77
C TYR A 9 19.87 -18.19 -19.35
N TRP A 10 19.41 -19.13 -18.52
CA TRP A 10 18.44 -20.14 -18.96
C TRP A 10 17.14 -19.50 -19.48
N LEU A 11 16.64 -18.45 -18.81
CA LEU A 11 15.41 -17.78 -19.24
C LEU A 11 15.56 -17.10 -20.61
N GLU A 12 16.74 -16.59 -20.94
CA GLU A 12 17.05 -16.02 -22.26
C GLU A 12 17.07 -17.11 -23.34
N GLU A 13 17.76 -18.24 -23.09
CA GLU A 13 17.88 -19.33 -24.07
C GLU A 13 16.61 -20.17 -24.23
N LYS A 14 15.73 -20.17 -23.22
CA LYS A 14 14.46 -20.89 -23.23
C LYS A 14 13.59 -20.53 -24.43
N GLU A 15 13.60 -19.26 -24.85
CA GLU A 15 12.86 -18.82 -26.03
C GLU A 15 13.46 -19.39 -27.32
N THR A 16 14.79 -19.40 -27.44
CA THR A 16 15.51 -20.00 -28.57
C THR A 16 15.20 -21.49 -28.69
N ILE A 17 15.24 -22.21 -27.57
CA ILE A 17 14.91 -23.64 -27.49
C ILE A 17 13.47 -23.91 -27.96
N MET A 18 12.48 -23.15 -27.47
CA MET A 18 11.08 -23.29 -27.91
C MET A 18 10.91 -23.03 -29.42
N ASN A 19 11.62 -22.04 -29.96
CA ASN A 19 11.58 -21.72 -31.39
C ASN A 19 12.17 -22.87 -32.24
N LEU A 20 13.28 -23.47 -31.83
CA LEU A 20 13.88 -24.63 -32.51
C LEU A 20 12.96 -25.86 -32.47
N LEU A 21 12.41 -26.17 -31.29
CA LEU A 21 11.48 -27.29 -31.12
C LEU A 21 10.21 -27.12 -31.97
N SER A 22 9.70 -25.89 -32.12
CA SER A 22 8.56 -25.64 -33.00
C SER A 22 8.83 -25.95 -34.48
N ARG A 23 10.09 -25.83 -34.92
CA ARG A 23 10.53 -26.14 -36.29
C ARG A 23 10.92 -27.59 -36.49
N GLY A 24 10.93 -28.39 -35.42
CA GLY A 24 11.41 -29.77 -35.43
C GLY A 24 12.93 -29.92 -35.29
N GLU A 25 13.65 -28.85 -34.94
CA GLU A 25 15.13 -28.84 -34.79
C GLU A 25 15.55 -29.32 -33.39
N ILE A 26 15.24 -30.58 -33.06
CA ILE A 26 15.39 -31.16 -31.71
C ILE A 26 16.86 -31.20 -31.26
N GLU A 27 17.75 -31.66 -32.14
CA GLU A 27 19.17 -31.83 -31.81
C GLU A 27 19.82 -30.49 -31.44
N GLN A 28 19.50 -29.42 -32.17
CA GLN A 28 20.00 -28.08 -31.87
C GLN A 28 19.41 -27.55 -30.55
N ALA A 29 18.13 -27.81 -30.28
CA ALA A 29 17.50 -27.44 -29.02
C ALA A 29 18.15 -28.15 -27.82
N GLN A 30 18.52 -29.43 -27.97
CA GLN A 30 19.25 -30.19 -26.95
C GLN A 30 20.67 -29.64 -26.73
N ILE A 31 21.40 -29.32 -27.80
CA ILE A 31 22.74 -28.72 -27.71
C ILE A 31 22.72 -27.40 -26.92
N ILE A 32 21.71 -26.55 -27.16
CA ILE A 32 21.57 -25.28 -26.43
C ILE A 32 21.17 -25.51 -24.97
N ALA A 33 20.33 -26.53 -24.70
CA ALA A 33 19.87 -26.83 -23.35
C ALA A 33 20.93 -27.52 -22.47
N GLU A 34 21.79 -28.35 -23.06
CA GLU A 34 22.75 -29.23 -22.38
C GLU A 34 23.59 -28.53 -21.30
N PRO A 35 24.17 -27.33 -21.54
CA PRO A 35 24.92 -26.59 -20.52
C PRO A 35 24.13 -26.24 -19.26
N PHE A 36 22.79 -26.28 -19.30
CA PHE A 36 21.90 -25.88 -18.20
C PHE A 36 21.26 -27.08 -17.48
N LEU A 37 21.25 -28.28 -18.08
CA LEU A 37 20.50 -29.45 -17.58
C LEU A 37 21.05 -30.04 -16.27
N PHE A 38 22.25 -29.64 -15.83
CA PHE A 38 22.75 -29.98 -14.51
C PHE A 38 21.94 -29.34 -13.38
N HIS A 39 21.25 -28.22 -13.66
CA HIS A 39 20.39 -27.54 -12.70
C HIS A 39 19.00 -28.21 -12.67
N PRO A 40 18.52 -28.70 -11.51
CA PRO A 40 17.29 -29.50 -11.45
C PRO A 40 16.06 -28.76 -11.97
N LYS A 41 15.96 -27.44 -11.70
CA LYS A 41 14.88 -26.60 -12.23
C LYS A 41 14.91 -26.48 -13.76
N CYS A 42 16.07 -26.24 -14.36
CA CYS A 42 16.19 -26.10 -15.82
C CYS A 42 15.91 -27.43 -16.51
N LYS A 43 16.35 -28.55 -15.92
CA LYS A 43 16.05 -29.90 -16.41
C LYS A 43 14.54 -30.19 -16.43
N LEU A 44 13.83 -29.82 -15.37
CA LEU A 44 12.37 -29.96 -15.33
C LEU A 44 11.68 -29.08 -16.37
N GLU A 45 12.05 -27.80 -16.45
CA GLU A 45 11.47 -26.88 -17.44
C GLU A 45 11.77 -27.32 -18.88
N PHE A 46 12.95 -27.87 -19.17
CA PHE A 46 13.27 -28.40 -20.50
C PHE A 46 12.40 -29.60 -20.85
N ALA A 47 12.22 -30.55 -19.93
CA ALA A 47 11.37 -31.72 -20.14
C ALA A 47 9.89 -31.32 -20.36
N GLU A 48 9.40 -30.30 -19.64
CA GLU A 48 8.08 -29.71 -19.88
C GLU A 48 7.97 -29.15 -21.30
N ILE A 49 8.96 -28.38 -21.77
CA ILE A 49 8.97 -27.81 -23.12
C ILE A 49 9.07 -28.90 -24.19
N GLU A 50 9.92 -29.90 -23.99
CA GLU A 50 10.08 -31.04 -24.91
C GLU A 50 8.77 -31.82 -25.04
N SER A 51 8.03 -32.01 -23.93
CA SER A 51 6.70 -32.62 -23.98
C SER A 51 5.66 -31.82 -24.78
N LEU A 52 5.84 -30.50 -24.87
CA LEU A 52 5.00 -29.58 -25.65
C LEU A 52 5.41 -29.49 -27.13
N GLN A 53 6.50 -30.12 -27.55
CA GLN A 53 7.00 -30.07 -28.93
C GLN A 53 5.93 -30.36 -30.00
N PRO A 54 5.14 -31.46 -29.95
CA PRO A 54 4.15 -31.74 -30.99
C PRO A 54 3.08 -30.64 -31.10
N ASP A 55 2.73 -30.04 -29.97
CA ASP A 55 1.76 -28.95 -29.91
C ASP A 55 2.36 -27.64 -30.46
N LEU A 56 3.64 -27.35 -30.16
CA LEU A 56 4.37 -26.20 -30.71
C LEU A 56 4.52 -26.29 -32.24
N MET A 57 4.84 -27.47 -32.77
CA MET A 57 4.90 -27.70 -34.23
C MET A 57 3.52 -27.53 -34.87
N SER A 58 2.48 -28.06 -34.23
CA SER A 58 1.10 -27.93 -34.70
C SER A 58 0.65 -26.47 -34.73
N LEU A 59 0.95 -25.71 -33.67
CA LEU A 59 0.67 -24.28 -33.57
C LEU A 59 1.38 -23.50 -34.68
N GLN A 60 2.66 -23.76 -34.92
CA GLN A 60 3.41 -23.10 -35.98
C GLN A 60 2.81 -23.42 -37.37
N ARG A 61 2.41 -24.67 -37.62
CA ARG A 61 1.76 -25.07 -38.87
C ARG A 61 0.45 -24.31 -39.08
N TYR A 62 -0.40 -24.21 -38.07
CA TYR A 62 -1.67 -23.48 -38.15
C TYR A 62 -1.46 -21.98 -38.42
N ILE A 63 -0.45 -21.37 -37.81
CA ILE A 63 -0.10 -19.97 -38.05
C ILE A 63 0.33 -19.78 -39.52
N ARG A 64 1.17 -20.67 -40.06
CA ARG A 64 1.65 -20.59 -41.46
C ARG A 64 0.55 -20.82 -42.48
N SER A 65 -0.43 -21.68 -42.17
CA SER A 65 -1.58 -21.96 -43.04
C SER A 65 -2.74 -20.97 -42.86
N MET A 66 -2.59 -19.92 -42.04
CA MET A 66 -3.64 -18.97 -41.67
C MET A 66 -4.89 -19.63 -41.05
N SER A 67 -4.75 -20.84 -40.51
CA SER A 67 -5.85 -21.60 -39.89
C SER A 67 -5.94 -21.24 -38.41
N TYR A 68 -6.43 -20.04 -38.10
CA TYR A 68 -6.35 -19.51 -36.74
C TYR A 68 -7.33 -20.16 -35.76
N ALA A 69 -8.54 -20.57 -36.17
CA ALA A 69 -9.48 -21.22 -35.25
C ALA A 69 -8.90 -22.50 -34.58
N PRO A 70 -8.28 -23.44 -35.34
CA PRO A 70 -7.52 -24.54 -34.74
C PRO A 70 -6.35 -24.11 -33.85
N ALA A 71 -5.67 -23.01 -34.17
CA ALA A 71 -4.57 -22.50 -33.35
C ALA A 71 -5.06 -22.02 -31.97
N TYR A 72 -6.18 -21.30 -31.93
CA TYR A 72 -6.79 -20.83 -30.68
C TYR A 72 -7.42 -21.96 -29.87
N SER A 73 -8.05 -22.95 -30.53
CA SER A 73 -8.60 -24.10 -29.81
C SER A 73 -7.50 -24.94 -29.16
N LEU A 74 -6.37 -25.13 -29.84
CA LEU A 74 -5.19 -25.79 -29.28
C LEU A 74 -4.66 -25.05 -28.05
N ALA A 75 -4.52 -23.71 -28.10
CA ALA A 75 -4.09 -22.90 -26.97
C ALA A 75 -5.11 -22.81 -25.82
N THR A 76 -6.35 -23.22 -26.06
CA THR A 76 -7.40 -23.35 -25.02
C THR A 76 -7.31 -24.70 -24.34
N LEU A 77 -7.03 -25.77 -25.09
CA LEU A 77 -6.77 -27.11 -24.57
C LEU A 77 -5.45 -27.21 -23.79
N LYS A 78 -4.44 -26.43 -24.22
CA LYS A 78 -3.09 -26.39 -23.64
C LYS A 78 -2.71 -24.95 -23.29
N PRO A 79 -3.12 -24.44 -22.10
CA PRO A 79 -2.87 -23.06 -21.70
C PRO A 79 -1.38 -22.68 -21.64
N GLU A 80 -0.48 -23.64 -21.48
CA GLU A 80 0.97 -23.41 -21.49
C GLU A 80 1.43 -22.75 -22.80
N LEU A 81 0.79 -23.08 -23.92
CA LEU A 81 1.12 -22.54 -25.24
C LEU A 81 0.87 -21.04 -25.33
N ARG A 82 -0.04 -20.46 -24.52
CA ARG A 82 -0.30 -19.02 -24.52
C ARG A 82 0.92 -18.20 -24.08
N LYS A 83 1.87 -18.81 -23.36
CA LYS A 83 3.13 -18.19 -22.95
C LYS A 83 4.21 -18.26 -24.03
N SER A 84 3.97 -18.99 -25.13
CA SER A 84 4.94 -19.14 -26.21
C SER A 84 5.04 -17.87 -27.07
N SER A 85 6.22 -17.65 -27.63
CA SER A 85 6.48 -16.62 -28.64
C SER A 85 5.58 -16.79 -29.88
N LEU A 86 5.24 -18.03 -30.25
CA LEU A 86 4.33 -18.35 -31.35
C LEU A 86 2.91 -17.83 -31.11
N PHE A 87 2.37 -18.04 -29.91
CA PHE A 87 1.06 -17.52 -29.58
C PHE A 87 1.06 -15.98 -29.52
N ALA A 88 2.15 -15.38 -29.02
CA ALA A 88 2.33 -13.93 -29.09
C ALA A 88 2.34 -13.41 -30.54
N GLN A 89 2.95 -14.14 -31.49
CA GLN A 89 2.89 -13.82 -32.92
C GLN A 89 1.45 -13.91 -33.47
N LEU A 90 0.69 -14.95 -33.09
CA LEU A 90 -0.71 -15.11 -33.47
C LEU A 90 -1.58 -13.94 -32.98
N GLU A 91 -1.41 -13.53 -31.73
CA GLU A 91 -2.10 -12.34 -31.17
C GLU A 91 -1.64 -11.04 -31.86
N ALA A 92 -0.38 -10.93 -32.25
CA ALA A 92 0.12 -9.78 -33.00
C ALA A 92 -0.54 -9.69 -34.40
N LEU A 93 -0.73 -10.82 -35.08
CA LEU A 93 -1.45 -10.90 -36.35
C LEU A 93 -2.91 -10.47 -36.19
N TRP A 94 -3.58 -10.98 -35.16
CA TRP A 94 -4.94 -10.58 -34.81
C TRP A 94 -5.05 -9.06 -34.60
N ASN A 95 -4.20 -8.49 -33.73
CA ASN A 95 -4.21 -7.07 -33.42
C ASN A 95 -3.96 -6.21 -34.67
N LYS A 96 -3.06 -6.64 -35.57
CA LYS A 96 -2.80 -5.95 -36.83
C LYS A 96 -4.01 -5.96 -37.77
N SER A 97 -4.69 -7.10 -37.90
CA SER A 97 -5.93 -7.21 -38.68
C SER A 97 -7.05 -6.35 -38.10
N LEU A 98 -7.23 -6.37 -36.77
CA LEU A 98 -8.23 -5.56 -36.07
C LEU A 98 -7.97 -4.05 -36.25
N GLN A 99 -6.72 -3.62 -36.08
CA GLN A 99 -6.35 -2.21 -36.26
C GLN A 99 -6.58 -1.74 -37.71
N LYS A 100 -6.25 -2.56 -38.71
CA LYS A 100 -6.53 -2.24 -40.12
C LYS A 100 -8.03 -2.08 -40.38
N ALA A 101 -8.84 -3.04 -39.90
CA ALA A 101 -10.29 -2.97 -40.04
C ALA A 101 -10.86 -1.71 -39.36
N GLN A 102 -10.35 -1.37 -38.18
CA GLN A 102 -10.73 -0.16 -37.46
C GLN A 102 -10.39 1.12 -38.24
N ILE A 103 -9.18 1.23 -38.81
CA ILE A 103 -8.77 2.39 -39.63
C ILE A 103 -9.67 2.54 -40.87
N LEU A 104 -9.99 1.43 -41.54
CA LEU A 104 -10.88 1.41 -42.70
C LEU A 104 -12.28 1.96 -42.34
N LEU A 105 -12.83 1.46 -41.23
CA LEU A 105 -14.17 1.82 -40.77
C LEU A 105 -14.22 3.21 -40.12
N ALA A 106 -13.12 3.72 -39.58
CA ALA A 106 -13.05 5.08 -39.03
C ALA A 106 -13.06 6.16 -40.12
N ARG A 107 -12.56 5.85 -41.32
CA ARG A 107 -12.56 6.77 -42.46
C ARG A 107 -13.94 6.85 -43.11
N GLU A 108 -14.40 5.72 -43.64
CA GLU A 108 -15.68 5.62 -44.34
C GLU A 108 -16.35 4.28 -44.01
N PRO A 109 -17.17 4.21 -42.94
CA PRO A 109 -17.74 2.95 -42.45
C PRO A 109 -18.61 2.23 -43.48
N LEU A 110 -19.36 2.97 -44.32
CA LEU A 110 -20.29 2.40 -45.29
C LEU A 110 -19.55 1.82 -46.51
N LEU A 111 -18.56 2.53 -47.03
CA LEU A 111 -17.81 2.15 -48.22
C LEU A 111 -16.76 1.07 -47.94
N ASN A 112 -16.12 1.10 -46.76
CA ASN A 112 -15.04 0.19 -46.43
C ASN A 112 -15.47 -1.08 -45.65
N LYS A 113 -16.78 -1.30 -45.47
CA LYS A 113 -17.28 -2.41 -44.65
C LYS A 113 -16.83 -3.78 -45.15
N GLU A 114 -16.92 -4.02 -46.46
CA GLU A 114 -16.49 -5.28 -47.07
C GLU A 114 -14.97 -5.47 -46.98
N ALA A 115 -14.20 -4.40 -47.21
CA ALA A 115 -12.75 -4.44 -47.05
C ALA A 115 -12.32 -4.73 -45.59
N ALA A 116 -13.04 -4.18 -44.61
CA ALA A 116 -12.81 -4.45 -43.20
C ALA A 116 -13.18 -5.90 -42.83
N LYS A 117 -14.29 -6.43 -43.38
CA LYS A 117 -14.70 -7.82 -43.20
C LYS A 117 -13.67 -8.79 -43.76
N GLU A 118 -13.17 -8.55 -44.97
CA GLU A 118 -12.15 -9.41 -45.59
C GLU A 118 -10.84 -9.43 -44.76
N ASN A 119 -10.44 -8.31 -44.16
CA ASN A 119 -9.27 -8.25 -43.27
C ASN A 119 -9.42 -9.08 -41.98
N LEU A 120 -10.66 -9.33 -41.53
CA LEU A 120 -10.98 -10.07 -40.30
C LEU A 120 -11.35 -11.54 -40.55
N LYS A 121 -11.61 -11.91 -41.81
CA LYS A 121 -12.12 -13.21 -42.24
C LYS A 121 -11.36 -14.41 -41.68
N ALA A 122 -10.03 -14.34 -41.66
CA ALA A 122 -9.18 -15.41 -41.12
C ALA A 122 -9.41 -15.68 -39.62
N PHE A 123 -10.04 -14.75 -38.89
CA PHE A 123 -10.37 -14.87 -37.47
C PHE A 123 -11.88 -15.03 -37.20
N GLU A 124 -12.72 -15.07 -38.24
CA GLU A 124 -14.19 -15.15 -38.11
C GLU A 124 -14.65 -16.43 -37.40
N GLU A 125 -13.92 -17.52 -37.58
CA GLU A 125 -14.20 -18.81 -36.94
C GLU A 125 -13.64 -18.92 -35.51
N VAL A 126 -12.88 -17.92 -35.03
CA VAL A 126 -12.31 -17.93 -33.68
C VAL A 126 -13.36 -17.47 -32.67
N GLU A 127 -13.87 -18.40 -31.86
CA GLU A 127 -14.95 -18.12 -30.88
C GLU A 127 -14.68 -16.91 -29.99
N GLU A 128 -13.47 -16.80 -29.42
CA GLU A 128 -13.09 -15.68 -28.54
C GLU A 128 -13.08 -14.31 -29.25
N LYS A 129 -13.00 -14.26 -30.60
CA LYS A 129 -12.90 -13.02 -31.38
C LYS A 129 -14.18 -12.65 -32.12
N LYS A 130 -15.12 -13.58 -32.31
CA LYS A 130 -16.40 -13.36 -33.03
C LYS A 130 -17.15 -12.12 -32.54
N THR A 131 -17.33 -11.98 -31.24
CA THR A 131 -18.06 -10.85 -30.64
C THR A 131 -17.39 -9.51 -30.95
N ILE A 132 -16.05 -9.46 -30.98
CA ILE A 132 -15.28 -8.27 -31.31
C ILE A 132 -15.45 -7.93 -32.79
N ILE A 133 -15.34 -8.92 -33.68
CA ILE A 133 -15.52 -8.75 -35.14
C ILE A 133 -16.91 -8.20 -35.43
N GLU A 134 -17.96 -8.79 -34.85
CA GLU A 134 -19.32 -8.33 -35.03
C GLU A 134 -19.51 -6.88 -34.57
N ASN A 135 -19.01 -6.53 -33.38
CA ASN A 135 -19.10 -5.18 -32.86
C ASN A 135 -18.26 -4.20 -33.67
N MET A 136 -17.11 -4.61 -34.21
CA MET A 136 -16.31 -3.77 -35.11
C MET A 136 -17.09 -3.41 -36.38
N LEU A 137 -17.75 -4.40 -37.00
CA LEU A 137 -18.51 -4.20 -38.24
C LEU A 137 -19.86 -3.47 -38.03
N LYS A 138 -20.47 -3.57 -36.85
CA LYS A 138 -21.77 -2.95 -36.53
C LYS A 138 -21.64 -1.60 -35.80
N ARG A 139 -20.61 -1.44 -34.97
CA ARG A 139 -20.43 -0.33 -34.01
C ARG A 139 -19.01 0.25 -34.06
N SER A 140 -18.43 0.39 -35.25
CA SER A 140 -17.07 0.91 -35.44
C SER A 140 -16.83 2.27 -34.76
N GLY A 141 -17.85 3.14 -34.71
CA GLY A 141 -17.80 4.43 -34.04
C GLY A 141 -17.41 4.33 -32.55
N THR A 142 -17.81 3.27 -31.86
CA THR A 142 -17.45 3.03 -30.45
C THR A 142 -15.94 2.81 -30.27
N PHE A 143 -15.30 2.09 -31.20
CA PHE A 143 -13.84 1.90 -31.18
C PHE A 143 -13.10 3.22 -31.41
N THR A 144 -13.56 4.02 -32.38
CA THR A 144 -12.99 5.35 -32.64
C THR A 144 -13.15 6.29 -31.45
N MET A 145 -14.33 6.30 -30.82
CA MET A 145 -14.57 7.08 -29.60
C MET A 145 -13.63 6.66 -28.46
N ALA A 146 -13.41 5.35 -28.29
CA ALA A 146 -12.48 4.83 -27.28
C ALA A 146 -11.04 5.32 -27.51
N GLU A 147 -10.55 5.27 -28.76
CA GLU A 147 -9.21 5.79 -29.09
C GLU A 147 -9.08 7.29 -28.85
N ASN A 148 -10.07 8.07 -29.29
CA ASN A 148 -10.05 9.52 -29.14
C ASN A 148 -10.06 9.90 -27.66
N SER A 149 -10.85 9.20 -26.84
CA SER A 149 -10.87 9.39 -25.38
C SER A 149 -9.49 9.20 -24.75
N VAL A 150 -8.72 8.20 -25.19
CA VAL A 150 -7.36 7.96 -24.69
C VAL A 150 -6.38 9.02 -25.20
N LYS A 151 -6.47 9.43 -26.48
CA LYS A 151 -5.62 10.49 -27.07
C LYS A 151 -5.83 11.83 -26.38
N GLU A 152 -7.08 12.15 -26.06
CA GLU A 152 -7.47 13.37 -25.32
C GLU A 152 -7.23 13.25 -23.80
N LYS A 153 -6.70 12.12 -23.32
CA LYS A 153 -6.46 11.81 -21.90
C LYS A 153 -7.73 11.87 -21.04
N ASN A 154 -8.90 11.67 -21.64
CA ASN A 154 -10.17 11.60 -20.94
C ASN A 154 -10.45 10.15 -20.47
N PHE A 155 -9.68 9.71 -19.49
CA PHE A 155 -9.75 8.33 -18.99
C PHE A 155 -11.09 8.04 -18.29
N THR A 156 -11.69 9.04 -17.63
CA THR A 156 -13.02 8.91 -17.03
C THR A 156 -14.06 8.52 -18.08
N PHE A 157 -14.08 9.21 -19.22
CA PHE A 157 -14.99 8.88 -20.31
C PHE A 157 -14.66 7.53 -20.94
N TYR A 158 -13.37 7.23 -21.15
CA TYR A 158 -12.93 5.93 -21.65
C TYR A 158 -13.45 4.77 -20.81
N PHE A 159 -13.25 4.78 -19.49
CA PHE A 159 -13.72 3.70 -18.63
C PHE A 159 -15.25 3.62 -18.54
N ARG A 160 -15.96 4.76 -18.66
CA ARG A 160 -17.42 4.76 -18.79
C ARG A 160 -17.86 4.08 -20.09
N LEU A 161 -17.18 4.34 -21.19
CA LEU A 161 -17.46 3.74 -22.49
C LEU A 161 -17.21 2.22 -22.46
N VAL A 162 -16.13 1.77 -21.82
CA VAL A 162 -15.82 0.35 -21.60
C VAL A 162 -16.90 -0.35 -20.77
N ALA A 163 -17.34 0.26 -19.66
CA ALA A 163 -18.40 -0.30 -18.83
C ALA A 163 -19.74 -0.47 -19.57
N GLN A 164 -20.03 0.42 -20.53
CA GLN A 164 -21.22 0.32 -21.39
C GLN A 164 -21.03 -0.68 -22.55
N ASN A 165 -19.79 -1.01 -22.91
CA ASN A 165 -19.43 -1.81 -24.07
C ASN A 165 -18.33 -2.81 -23.69
N HIS A 166 -18.71 -3.87 -22.98
CA HIS A 166 -17.78 -4.84 -22.37
C HIS A 166 -16.79 -5.48 -23.36
N PHE A 167 -17.14 -5.57 -24.66
CA PHE A 167 -16.21 -6.05 -25.69
C PHE A 167 -14.90 -5.24 -25.76
N LEU A 168 -14.89 -3.98 -25.32
CA LEU A 168 -13.70 -3.14 -25.30
C LEU A 168 -12.63 -3.66 -24.33
N GLU A 169 -12.98 -4.41 -23.28
CA GLU A 169 -12.01 -4.97 -22.32
C GLU A 169 -11.06 -5.99 -22.95
N SER A 170 -11.53 -6.68 -24.00
CA SER A 170 -10.75 -7.66 -24.76
C SER A 170 -9.80 -7.02 -25.78
N THR A 171 -9.81 -5.69 -25.93
CA THR A 171 -8.97 -4.99 -26.91
C THR A 171 -7.56 -4.72 -26.37
N SER A 172 -6.58 -4.69 -27.27
CA SER A 172 -5.22 -4.29 -26.90
C SER A 172 -5.12 -2.84 -26.41
N LEU A 173 -6.06 -1.97 -26.80
CA LEU A 173 -6.15 -0.61 -26.27
C LEU A 173 -6.43 -0.64 -24.75
N TYR A 174 -7.37 -1.46 -24.30
CA TYR A 174 -7.68 -1.58 -22.87
C TYR A 174 -6.48 -2.06 -22.06
N GLN A 175 -5.78 -3.08 -22.53
CA GLN A 175 -4.56 -3.57 -21.89
C GLN A 175 -3.47 -2.47 -21.81
N LYS A 176 -3.27 -1.70 -22.89
CA LYS A 176 -2.34 -0.56 -22.88
C LYS A 176 -2.74 0.52 -21.88
N VAL A 177 -4.04 0.84 -21.76
CA VAL A 177 -4.54 1.82 -20.79
C VAL A 177 -4.33 1.30 -19.36
N LEU A 178 -4.58 0.02 -19.09
CA LEU A 178 -4.29 -0.56 -17.76
C LEU A 178 -2.81 -0.46 -17.39
N GLN A 179 -1.91 -0.72 -18.33
CA GLN A 179 -0.45 -0.56 -18.14
C GLN A 179 -0.03 0.89 -17.90
N VAL A 180 -0.77 1.88 -18.43
CA VAL A 180 -0.56 3.29 -18.08
C VAL A 180 -0.95 3.51 -16.61
N GLY A 181 -2.09 2.98 -16.17
CA GLY A 181 -2.52 3.06 -14.77
C GLY A 181 -1.52 2.42 -13.80
N GLU A 182 -0.99 1.25 -14.14
CA GLU A 182 0.03 0.56 -13.33
C GLU A 182 1.32 1.39 -13.21
N ARG A 183 1.80 1.95 -14.33
CA ARG A 183 2.98 2.84 -14.32
C ARG A 183 2.76 4.09 -13.48
N LEU A 184 1.59 4.72 -13.61
CA LEU A 184 1.22 5.89 -12.78
C LEU A 184 1.24 5.54 -11.29
N GLN A 185 0.73 4.36 -10.91
CA GLN A 185 0.76 3.91 -9.53
C GLN A 185 2.21 3.73 -9.01
N GLN A 186 3.05 3.05 -9.79
CA GLN A 186 4.46 2.83 -9.43
C GLN A 186 5.22 4.16 -9.30
N GLU A 187 5.02 5.09 -10.25
CA GLU A 187 5.64 6.42 -10.20
C GLU A 187 5.13 7.25 -9.02
N THR A 188 3.84 7.16 -8.68
CA THR A 188 3.28 7.81 -7.49
C THR A 188 3.99 7.35 -6.22
N LEU A 189 4.15 6.03 -6.06
CA LEU A 189 4.86 5.45 -4.91
C LEU A 189 6.32 5.87 -4.86
N ARG A 190 7.01 5.87 -6.01
CA ARG A 190 8.39 6.35 -6.12
C ARG A 190 8.52 7.82 -5.68
N TYR A 191 7.60 8.69 -6.09
CA TYR A 191 7.62 10.09 -5.65
C TYR A 191 7.37 10.26 -4.14
N LEU A 192 6.59 9.38 -3.51
CA LEU A 192 6.45 9.37 -2.04
C LEU A 192 7.78 9.02 -1.36
N GLU A 193 8.51 8.04 -1.89
CA GLU A 193 9.83 7.64 -1.37
C GLU A 193 10.88 8.74 -1.57
N GLU A 194 10.86 9.41 -2.72
CA GLU A 194 11.71 10.54 -3.06
C GLU A 194 11.32 11.85 -2.32
N LYS A 195 10.34 11.81 -1.42
CA LYS A 195 9.79 12.95 -0.66
C LYS A 195 9.18 14.06 -1.55
N ASN A 196 8.81 13.74 -2.79
CA ASN A 196 8.16 14.68 -3.70
C ASN A 196 6.63 14.51 -3.65
N TYR A 197 6.04 14.90 -2.53
CA TYR A 197 4.62 14.66 -2.25
C TYR A 197 3.67 15.43 -3.19
N LYS A 198 4.10 16.58 -3.71
CA LYS A 198 3.33 17.37 -4.68
C LYS A 198 3.17 16.63 -6.01
N GLN A 199 4.25 16.06 -6.54
CA GLN A 199 4.17 15.27 -7.78
C GLN A 199 3.40 13.97 -7.55
N SER A 200 3.60 13.32 -6.41
CA SER A 200 2.78 12.16 -6.01
C SER A 200 1.29 12.49 -6.03
N LEU A 201 0.88 13.63 -5.47
CA LEU A 201 -0.53 14.04 -5.45
C LEU A 201 -1.09 14.24 -6.87
N ILE A 202 -0.34 14.90 -7.76
CA ILE A 202 -0.74 15.12 -9.16
C ILE A 202 -0.94 13.79 -9.90
N LEU A 203 -0.01 12.84 -9.74
CA LEU A 203 -0.14 11.52 -10.37
C LEU A 203 -1.29 10.72 -9.77
N ALA A 204 -1.51 10.79 -8.47
CA ALA A 204 -2.64 10.13 -7.81
C ALA A 204 -3.99 10.72 -8.26
N ASP A 205 -4.06 12.03 -8.53
CA ASP A 205 -5.22 12.69 -9.15
C ASP A 205 -5.48 12.20 -10.58
N LEU A 206 -4.44 11.97 -11.37
CA LEU A 206 -4.59 11.38 -12.70
C LEU A 206 -5.04 9.91 -12.60
N LEU A 207 -4.42 9.13 -11.72
CA LEU A 207 -4.75 7.72 -11.49
C LEU A 207 -6.20 7.54 -11.02
N TYR A 208 -6.76 8.52 -10.30
CA TYR A 208 -8.16 8.50 -9.86
C TYR A 208 -9.16 8.38 -11.03
N GLN A 209 -8.80 8.87 -12.22
CA GLN A 209 -9.62 8.73 -13.42
C GLN A 209 -9.68 7.29 -13.96
N PHE A 210 -8.78 6.42 -13.50
CA PHE A 210 -8.74 5.02 -13.88
C PHE A 210 -9.63 4.21 -12.94
N LYS A 211 -10.82 3.81 -13.43
CA LYS A 211 -11.82 3.13 -12.61
C LYS A 211 -11.27 1.91 -11.83
N PRO A 212 -10.42 1.03 -12.42
CA PRO A 212 -9.85 -0.10 -11.69
C PRO A 212 -8.92 0.29 -10.53
N TYR A 213 -8.29 1.46 -10.61
CA TYR A 213 -7.32 1.95 -9.63
C TYR A 213 -7.90 3.01 -8.68
N GLN A 214 -9.20 3.33 -8.79
CA GLN A 214 -9.82 4.47 -8.10
C GLN A 214 -9.64 4.43 -6.57
N ASN A 215 -9.86 3.27 -5.94
CA ASN A 215 -9.72 3.13 -4.49
C ASN A 215 -8.27 3.32 -4.02
N GLN A 216 -7.32 2.79 -4.79
CA GLN A 216 -5.90 2.96 -4.49
C GLN A 216 -5.48 4.42 -4.68
N ALA A 217 -5.96 5.07 -5.74
CA ALA A 217 -5.72 6.48 -6.01
C ALA A 217 -6.25 7.38 -4.88
N ILE A 218 -7.45 7.09 -4.34
CA ILE A 218 -8.00 7.85 -3.19
C ILE A 218 -7.03 7.78 -2.00
N ARG A 219 -6.58 6.58 -1.62
CA ARG A 219 -5.63 6.41 -0.51
C ARG A 219 -4.31 7.15 -0.77
N LEU A 220 -3.76 7.02 -1.97
CA LEU A 220 -2.52 7.70 -2.36
C LEU A 220 -2.68 9.23 -2.33
N LYS A 221 -3.83 9.76 -2.74
CA LYS A 221 -4.14 11.20 -2.66
C LYS A 221 -4.22 11.68 -1.22
N GLU A 222 -4.92 10.97 -0.35
CA GLU A 222 -5.06 11.31 1.06
C GLU A 222 -3.71 11.32 1.76
N VAL A 223 -2.91 10.27 1.57
CA VAL A 223 -1.55 10.17 2.11
C VAL A 223 -0.67 11.29 1.57
N SER A 224 -0.68 11.55 0.25
CA SER A 224 0.15 12.61 -0.34
C SER A 224 -0.21 13.98 0.23
N LYS A 225 -1.51 14.29 0.38
CA LYS A 225 -1.96 15.54 1.02
C LYS A 225 -1.53 15.63 2.48
N ALA A 226 -1.70 14.55 3.24
CA ALA A 226 -1.31 14.51 4.65
C ALA A 226 0.20 14.72 4.81
N LEU A 227 1.03 14.14 3.95
CA LEU A 227 2.48 14.31 3.97
C LEU A 227 2.92 15.73 3.58
N ILE A 228 2.25 16.39 2.62
CA ILE A 228 2.49 17.83 2.32
C ILE A 228 2.19 18.70 3.54
N ILE A 229 1.06 18.46 4.21
CA ILE A 229 0.67 19.19 5.42
C ILE A 229 1.68 18.94 6.54
N LEU A 230 2.10 17.69 6.70
CA LEU A 230 3.05 17.28 7.72
C LEU A 230 4.43 17.90 7.49
N GLU A 231 4.91 17.93 6.25
CA GLU A 231 6.17 18.57 5.85
C GLU A 231 6.20 20.03 6.31
N HIS A 232 5.17 20.80 5.96
CA HIS A 232 5.03 22.18 6.36
C HIS A 232 4.98 22.34 7.89
N GLN A 233 4.23 21.49 8.59
CA GLN A 233 4.14 21.54 10.06
C GLN A 233 5.48 21.24 10.74
N ILE A 234 6.27 20.32 10.19
CA ILE A 234 7.62 20.00 10.70
C ILE A 234 8.58 21.16 10.43
N GLU A 235 8.60 21.72 9.22
CA GLU A 235 9.46 22.85 8.85
C GLU A 235 9.23 24.09 9.74
N HIS A 236 7.99 24.30 10.18
CA HIS A 236 7.62 25.40 11.07
C HIS A 236 7.56 25.03 12.55
N ASN A 237 8.09 23.86 12.95
CA ASN A 237 8.14 23.38 14.33
C ASN A 237 6.76 23.32 15.04
N MET A 238 5.70 23.05 14.29
CA MET A 238 4.32 22.96 14.79
C MET A 238 4.00 21.55 15.31
N LEU A 239 4.71 21.12 16.37
CA LEU A 239 4.65 19.73 16.86
C LEU A 239 3.23 19.21 17.11
N PHE A 240 2.38 19.97 17.80
CA PHE A 240 1.01 19.52 18.09
C PHE A 240 0.20 19.25 16.83
N GLN A 241 0.27 20.17 15.85
CA GLN A 241 -0.43 20.02 14.59
C GLN A 241 0.11 18.84 13.79
N ALA A 242 1.44 18.65 13.78
CA ALA A 242 2.08 17.51 13.13
C ALA A 242 1.61 16.16 13.71
N VAL A 243 1.57 16.03 15.05
CA VAL A 243 1.07 14.82 15.71
C VAL A 243 -0.42 14.60 15.43
N LYS A 244 -1.23 15.67 15.44
CA LYS A 244 -2.65 15.60 15.10
C LYS A 244 -2.86 15.11 13.66
N THR A 245 -2.08 15.61 12.70
CA THR A 245 -2.10 15.14 11.30
C THR A 245 -1.74 13.65 11.23
N GLN A 246 -0.71 13.21 11.94
CA GLN A 246 -0.33 11.79 11.98
C GLN A 246 -1.48 10.91 12.49
N ASP A 247 -2.17 11.33 13.56
CA ASP A 247 -3.29 10.60 14.17
C ASP A 247 -4.52 10.57 13.27
N GLN A 248 -4.89 11.70 12.65
CA GLN A 248 -6.04 11.79 11.76
C GLN A 248 -5.90 10.92 10.51
N PHE A 249 -4.72 10.88 9.92
CA PHE A 249 -4.46 10.14 8.68
C PHE A 249 -3.82 8.76 8.89
N GLN A 250 -3.59 8.36 10.15
CA GLN A 250 -3.00 7.09 10.52
C GLN A 250 -1.68 6.82 9.76
N LEU A 251 -0.83 7.84 9.68
CA LEU A 251 0.43 7.77 8.92
C LEU A 251 1.40 6.80 9.60
N GLN A 252 1.90 5.85 8.81
CA GLN A 252 2.78 4.78 9.26
C GLN A 252 4.25 5.22 9.34
N SER A 253 5.06 4.47 10.11
CA SER A 253 6.46 4.80 10.42
C SER A 253 7.45 4.64 9.25
N HIS A 254 7.03 4.03 8.13
CA HIS A 254 7.90 3.90 6.95
C HIS A 254 8.08 5.23 6.20
N TYR A 255 7.21 6.22 6.43
CA TYR A 255 7.38 7.54 5.86
C TYR A 255 8.48 8.31 6.61
N ALA A 256 9.44 8.88 5.86
CA ALA A 256 10.57 9.61 6.44
C ALA A 256 10.14 10.77 7.35
N LEU A 257 9.08 11.51 7.00
CA LEU A 257 8.56 12.60 7.84
C LEU A 257 8.00 12.11 9.18
N VAL A 258 7.45 10.89 9.23
CA VAL A 258 6.96 10.31 10.49
C VAL A 258 8.13 9.97 11.41
N GLN A 259 9.27 9.56 10.85
CA GLN A 259 10.50 9.33 11.63
C GLN A 259 11.04 10.65 12.20
N THR A 260 11.12 11.71 11.38
CA THR A 260 11.49 13.05 11.85
C THR A 260 10.54 13.56 12.93
N LEU A 261 9.23 13.35 12.77
CA LEU A 261 8.25 13.70 13.79
C LEU A 261 8.49 12.94 15.12
N GLU A 262 8.91 11.68 15.05
CA GLU A 262 9.22 10.89 16.24
C GLU A 262 10.45 11.45 16.98
N GLU A 263 11.46 11.91 16.27
CA GLU A 263 12.61 12.62 16.85
C GLU A 263 12.18 13.92 17.57
N MET A 264 11.26 14.68 16.97
CA MET A 264 10.69 15.87 17.62
C MET A 264 9.90 15.52 18.88
N LYS A 265 9.09 14.45 18.86
CA LYS A 265 8.36 13.98 20.05
C LYS A 265 9.31 13.55 21.17
N ASN A 266 10.39 12.85 20.83
CA ASN A 266 11.41 12.43 21.79
C ASN A 266 12.08 13.65 22.44
N THR A 267 12.44 14.65 21.63
CA THR A 267 13.02 15.91 22.11
C THR A 267 12.07 16.63 23.07
N PHE A 268 10.80 16.76 22.69
CA PHE A 268 9.76 17.33 23.55
C PHE A 268 9.57 16.57 24.86
N GLY A 269 9.64 15.23 24.83
CA GLY A 269 9.58 14.38 26.02
C GLY A 269 10.74 14.62 26.99
N LEU A 270 11.97 14.77 26.47
CA LEU A 270 13.15 15.10 27.26
C LEU A 270 13.03 16.49 27.92
N GLU A 271 12.52 17.48 27.19
CA GLU A 271 12.24 18.81 27.75
C GLU A 271 11.24 18.75 28.90
N GLN A 272 10.17 17.95 28.78
CA GLN A 272 9.21 17.77 29.86
C GLN A 272 9.86 17.11 31.09
N TYR A 273 10.76 16.14 30.88
CA TYR A 273 11.50 15.52 31.97
C TYR A 273 12.43 16.50 32.70
N ALA A 274 13.11 17.39 31.98
CA ALA A 274 13.93 18.45 32.58
C ALA A 274 13.08 19.46 33.39
N LEU A 275 11.89 19.80 32.90
CA LEU A 275 10.94 20.65 33.62
C LEU A 275 10.42 19.99 34.92
N ILE A 276 10.22 18.67 34.90
CA ILE A 276 9.85 17.90 36.11
C ILE A 276 10.98 17.96 37.15
N GLU A 277 12.24 17.86 36.73
CA GLU A 277 13.41 17.91 37.61
C GLU A 277 13.62 19.30 38.23
N THR A 278 13.28 20.35 37.49
CA THR A 278 13.26 21.74 37.98
C THR A 278 11.97 22.12 38.73
N LYS A 279 11.11 21.14 39.04
CA LYS A 279 9.84 21.31 39.77
C LYS A 279 8.80 22.22 39.08
N ALA A 280 8.92 22.44 37.77
CA ALA A 280 8.00 23.28 36.99
C ALA A 280 6.72 22.54 36.55
N TYR A 281 6.04 21.84 37.47
CA TYR A 281 4.95 20.90 37.14
C TYR A 281 3.76 21.53 36.40
N ALA A 282 3.39 22.76 36.76
CA ALA A 282 2.28 23.45 36.10
C ALA A 282 2.55 23.67 34.61
N LYS A 283 3.80 24.01 34.24
CA LYS A 283 4.21 24.19 32.84
C LYS A 283 4.14 22.87 32.08
N VAL A 284 4.62 21.78 32.68
CA VAL A 284 4.56 20.44 32.08
C VAL A 284 3.12 20.06 31.76
N PHE A 285 2.20 20.25 32.70
CA PHE A 285 0.78 19.95 32.49
C PHE A 285 0.20 20.75 31.32
N THR A 286 0.40 22.07 31.29
CA THR A 286 -0.08 22.94 30.21
C THR A 286 0.48 22.52 28.84
N ASN A 287 1.75 22.07 28.78
CA ASN A 287 2.38 21.65 27.54
C ASN A 287 1.79 20.34 26.98
N ILE A 288 1.43 19.38 27.85
CA ILE A 288 0.97 18.04 27.43
C ILE A 288 -0.56 17.93 27.31
N GLU A 289 -1.31 18.82 27.96
CA GLU A 289 -2.78 18.86 27.94
C GLU A 289 -3.38 18.75 26.52
N PRO A 290 -2.90 19.48 25.50
CA PRO A 290 -3.43 19.36 24.14
C PRO A 290 -3.31 17.94 23.56
N TYR A 291 -2.29 17.19 23.95
CA TYR A 291 -1.97 15.88 23.37
C TYR A 291 -2.75 14.72 24.01
N MET A 292 -3.40 14.93 25.17
CA MET A 292 -4.06 13.85 25.94
C MET A 292 -5.15 13.11 25.16
N ASN A 293 -5.78 13.80 24.21
CA ASN A 293 -6.85 13.25 23.39
C ASN A 293 -6.35 12.52 22.14
N LEU A 294 -5.05 12.57 21.83
CA LEU A 294 -4.47 11.97 20.63
C LEU A 294 -4.09 10.51 20.89
N SER A 295 -4.58 9.61 20.05
CA SER A 295 -4.46 8.16 20.30
C SER A 295 -3.01 7.68 20.26
N ILE A 296 -2.21 8.24 19.34
CA ILE A 296 -0.78 7.93 19.18
C ILE A 296 0.06 8.38 20.38
N CYS A 297 -0.39 9.36 21.17
CA CYS A 297 0.40 9.91 22.28
C CYS A 297 0.12 9.27 23.65
N LYS A 298 -0.88 8.38 23.76
CA LYS A 298 -1.34 7.83 25.05
C LYS A 298 -0.22 7.30 25.93
N GLN A 299 0.67 6.48 25.36
CA GLN A 299 1.77 5.87 26.11
C GLN A 299 2.81 6.89 26.56
N ASN A 300 3.19 7.83 25.69
CA ASN A 300 4.18 8.87 26.02
C ASN A 300 3.65 9.82 27.10
N ILE A 301 2.37 10.21 27.01
CA ILE A 301 1.72 11.04 28.03
C ILE A 301 1.61 10.30 29.36
N ALA A 302 1.22 9.03 29.34
CA ALA A 302 1.18 8.19 30.54
C ALA A 302 2.54 8.18 31.24
N ASN A 303 3.64 8.02 30.49
CA ASN A 303 5.01 8.04 31.05
C ASN A 303 5.38 9.40 31.66
N ILE A 304 5.05 10.51 30.99
CA ILE A 304 5.30 11.87 31.50
C ILE A 304 4.50 12.13 32.78
N MET A 305 3.20 11.83 32.77
CA MET A 305 2.31 12.00 33.92
C MET A 305 2.76 11.16 35.11
N LYS A 306 3.17 9.92 34.85
CA LYS A 306 3.71 9.02 35.86
C LYS A 306 4.95 9.59 36.54
N LYS A 307 5.93 10.10 35.75
CA LYS A 307 7.15 10.73 36.29
C LYS A 307 6.80 12.02 37.04
N LEU A 308 5.83 12.79 36.55
CA LEU A 308 5.38 14.03 37.20
C LEU A 308 4.79 13.76 38.59
N TYR A 309 3.85 12.83 38.71
CA TYR A 309 3.22 12.50 40.01
C TYR A 309 4.22 11.92 41.01
N LEU A 310 5.12 11.03 40.57
CA LEU A 310 6.15 10.47 41.46
C LEU A 310 7.14 11.54 41.95
N SER A 311 7.45 12.53 41.12
CA SER A 311 8.29 13.66 41.55
C SER A 311 7.55 14.56 42.56
N GLN A 312 6.28 14.86 42.33
CA GLN A 312 5.44 15.57 43.31
C GLN A 312 5.37 14.82 44.65
N PHE A 313 5.20 13.50 44.61
CA PHE A 313 5.21 12.65 45.81
C PHE A 313 6.54 12.75 46.56
N LYS A 314 7.68 12.64 45.86
CA LYS A 314 9.01 12.76 46.47
C LYS A 314 9.26 14.14 47.09
N GLU A 315 8.75 15.20 46.48
CA GLU A 315 8.89 16.55 47.02
C GLU A 315 8.07 16.74 48.29
N VAL A 316 6.77 16.45 48.21
CA VAL A 316 5.87 16.69 49.35
C VAL A 316 6.17 15.73 50.51
N ALA A 317 6.68 14.52 50.24
CA ALA A 317 7.20 13.62 51.28
C ALA A 317 8.43 14.17 52.01
N LYS A 318 9.26 15.01 51.37
CA LYS A 318 10.40 15.69 52.02
C LYS A 318 9.98 16.93 52.80
N GLU A 319 9.06 17.72 52.24
CA GLU A 319 8.75 19.06 52.76
C GLU A 319 7.54 19.07 53.71
N MET A 320 6.54 18.22 53.49
CA MET A 320 5.24 18.26 54.19
C MET A 320 4.64 16.86 54.44
N ASN A 321 5.46 15.89 54.85
CA ASN A 321 5.05 14.48 54.98
C ASN A 321 3.80 14.25 55.85
N THR A 322 3.62 15.04 56.92
CA THR A 322 2.53 14.90 57.89
C THR A 322 1.22 15.57 57.46
N ALA A 323 1.24 16.41 56.42
CA ALA A 323 0.06 17.13 55.93
C ALA A 323 -0.69 16.39 54.81
N VAL A 324 -0.11 15.33 54.26
CA VAL A 324 -0.65 14.58 53.12
C VAL A 324 -1.41 13.35 53.59
N ASP A 325 -2.58 13.15 53.00
CA ASP A 325 -3.33 11.90 53.05
C ASP A 325 -2.72 10.92 52.03
N TRP A 326 -1.76 10.12 52.48
CA TRP A 326 -1.01 9.21 51.61
C TRP A 326 -1.84 8.04 51.12
N GLU A 327 -2.78 7.54 51.91
CA GLU A 327 -3.68 6.46 51.51
C GLU A 327 -4.54 6.90 50.32
N LYS A 328 -5.15 8.08 50.41
CA LYS A 328 -5.94 8.65 49.33
C LYS A 328 -5.09 9.05 48.12
N SER A 329 -3.90 9.60 48.34
CA SER A 329 -2.98 10.00 47.26
C SER A 329 -2.49 8.79 46.45
N LEU A 330 -2.11 7.70 47.13
CA LEU A 330 -1.72 6.44 46.48
C LEU A 330 -2.91 5.78 45.78
N SER A 331 -4.08 5.78 46.39
CA SER A 331 -5.31 5.27 45.77
C SER A 331 -5.65 6.01 44.48
N ASN A 332 -5.56 7.35 44.48
CA ASN A 332 -5.76 8.17 43.27
C ASN A 332 -4.73 7.85 42.18
N TYR A 333 -3.47 7.62 42.54
CA TYR A 333 -2.43 7.21 41.58
C TYR A 333 -2.73 5.85 40.95
N LEU A 334 -3.18 4.89 41.76
CA LEU A 334 -3.47 3.51 41.33
C LEU A 334 -4.68 3.40 40.38
N GLN A 335 -5.55 4.41 40.34
CA GLN A 335 -6.61 4.50 39.31
C GLN A 335 -6.06 4.64 37.89
N PHE A 336 -4.83 5.16 37.76
CA PHE A 336 -4.22 5.50 36.48
C PHE A 336 -3.02 4.61 36.13
N PHE A 337 -2.27 4.15 37.12
CA PHE A 337 -1.03 3.40 36.90
C PHE A 337 -0.97 2.14 37.79
N PRO A 338 -0.47 1.01 37.26
CA PRO A 338 -0.25 -0.18 38.07
C PRO A 338 0.90 0.02 39.06
N ILE A 339 0.95 -0.82 40.09
CA ILE A 339 2.08 -0.91 41.02
C ILE A 339 3.32 -1.34 40.24
N ASP A 340 4.33 -0.49 40.22
CA ASP A 340 5.57 -0.72 39.49
C ASP A 340 6.80 -0.42 40.35
N LYS A 341 7.99 -0.73 39.81
CA LYS A 341 9.27 -0.55 40.52
C LYS A 341 9.45 0.89 41.05
N PRO A 342 9.28 1.95 40.23
CA PRO A 342 9.31 3.35 40.68
C PRO A 342 8.40 3.67 41.88
N LEU A 343 7.15 3.20 41.87
CA LEU A 343 6.24 3.42 43.00
C LEU A 343 6.72 2.66 44.24
N VAL A 344 7.13 1.40 44.09
CA VAL A 344 7.62 0.59 45.21
C VAL A 344 8.90 1.18 45.83
N GLU A 345 9.81 1.71 45.02
CA GLU A 345 11.00 2.43 45.49
C GLU A 345 10.63 3.68 46.29
N PHE A 346 9.68 4.49 45.79
CA PHE A 346 9.17 5.64 46.52
C PHE A 346 8.60 5.22 47.88
N VAL A 347 7.71 4.24 47.89
CA VAL A 347 7.01 3.76 49.08
C VAL A 347 7.98 3.17 50.12
N LYS A 348 9.03 2.46 49.67
CA LYS A 348 10.12 1.98 50.54
C LYS A 348 10.96 3.11 51.15
N THR A 349 11.28 4.13 50.35
CA THR A 349 12.16 5.23 50.78
C THR A 349 11.54 6.08 51.89
N TYR A 350 10.21 6.13 51.99
CA TYR A 350 9.48 6.95 52.96
C TYR A 350 8.63 6.13 53.94
N ASP A 351 8.95 4.84 54.12
CA ASP A 351 8.28 3.91 55.05
C ASP A 351 6.74 3.84 54.90
N LYS A 352 6.24 3.80 53.66
CA LYS A 352 4.80 3.72 53.34
C LYS A 352 4.35 2.34 52.86
N LEU A 353 5.19 1.30 53.01
CA LEU A 353 4.96 -0.03 52.44
C LEU A 353 3.67 -0.69 52.95
N GLU A 354 3.41 -0.59 54.25
CA GLU A 354 2.20 -1.15 54.86
C GLU A 354 0.93 -0.47 54.36
N LEU A 355 0.98 0.85 54.11
CA LEU A 355 -0.11 1.63 53.54
C LEU A 355 -0.41 1.22 52.09
N LEU A 356 0.61 0.88 51.30
CA LEU A 356 0.38 0.41 49.93
C LEU A 356 -0.28 -0.97 49.91
N GLN A 357 0.07 -1.84 50.87
CA GLN A 357 -0.49 -3.19 50.99
C GLN A 357 -1.93 -3.21 51.51
N SER A 358 -2.34 -2.18 52.26
CA SER A 358 -3.71 -2.06 52.79
C SER A 358 -4.72 -1.50 51.79
N ILE A 359 -4.27 -0.92 50.67
CA ILE A 359 -5.17 -0.37 49.64
C ILE A 359 -5.78 -1.53 48.83
N PRO A 360 -7.11 -1.71 48.84
CA PRO A 360 -7.74 -2.71 47.99
C PRO A 360 -7.52 -2.36 46.52
N LEU A 361 -6.93 -3.27 45.74
CA LEU A 361 -6.84 -3.13 44.29
C LEU A 361 -8.25 -3.22 43.67
N SER A 362 -8.99 -2.12 43.66
CA SER A 362 -10.27 -2.05 42.97
C SER A 362 -10.06 -1.63 41.52
N SER A 363 -10.44 -2.52 40.60
CA SER A 363 -10.50 -2.36 39.13
C SER A 363 -9.18 -2.07 38.40
N PRO A 364 -9.02 -2.58 37.16
CA PRO A 364 -7.87 -2.26 36.31
C PRO A 364 -7.79 -0.74 36.04
N PRO A 365 -6.59 -0.20 35.75
CA PRO A 365 -6.43 1.21 35.41
C PRO A 365 -7.38 1.62 34.28
N LEU A 366 -7.86 2.87 34.31
CA LEU A 366 -8.76 3.41 33.29
C LEU A 366 -8.19 3.22 31.87
N GLU A 367 -9.01 2.75 30.92
CA GLU A 367 -8.58 2.50 29.53
C GLU A 367 -8.26 3.79 28.75
N ASN A 368 -8.86 4.92 29.12
CA ASN A 368 -8.63 6.24 28.50
C ASN A 368 -8.76 7.38 29.54
N PRO A 369 -7.79 7.52 30.45
CA PRO A 369 -7.89 8.50 31.52
C PRO A 369 -7.59 9.92 31.03
N THR A 370 -8.40 10.89 31.46
CA THR A 370 -7.99 12.29 31.53
C THR A 370 -7.24 12.52 32.83
N TYR A 371 -5.95 12.82 32.74
CA TYR A 371 -5.09 12.93 33.92
C TYR A 371 -5.33 14.25 34.67
N PRO A 372 -5.52 14.24 36.01
CA PRO A 372 -5.62 15.46 36.80
C PRO A 372 -4.26 16.17 36.96
N LYS A 373 -4.26 17.46 37.30
CA LYS A 373 -3.02 18.24 37.55
C LYS A 373 -2.17 17.71 38.71
N SER A 374 -2.79 17.04 39.67
CA SER A 374 -2.16 16.40 40.81
C SER A 374 -3.04 15.26 41.32
N VAL A 375 -2.42 14.22 41.86
CA VAL A 375 -3.09 13.10 42.55
C VAL A 375 -2.94 13.20 44.07
N LEU A 376 -2.20 14.20 44.58
CA LEU A 376 -2.02 14.44 46.00
C LEU A 376 -3.32 14.91 46.67
N SER A 377 -3.61 14.34 47.84
CA SER A 377 -4.69 14.76 48.74
C SER A 377 -4.09 15.21 50.07
N PHE A 378 -4.52 16.36 50.58
CA PHE A 378 -4.05 16.89 51.87
C PHE A 378 -5.09 16.64 52.96
N LEU A 379 -4.61 16.40 54.18
CA LEU A 379 -5.46 16.25 55.36
C LEU A 379 -6.14 17.60 55.64
N ILE A 380 -7.46 17.66 55.44
CA ILE A 380 -8.25 18.83 55.82
C ILE A 380 -8.18 18.93 57.34
N LYS A 381 -7.56 19.99 57.88
CA LYS A 381 -7.77 20.35 59.30
C LYS A 381 -9.27 20.61 59.47
N LYS A 382 -10.00 19.64 60.05
CA LYS A 382 -11.35 19.90 60.57
C LYS A 382 -11.20 21.09 61.54
N PRO A 383 -12.02 22.14 61.43
CA PRO A 383 -12.05 23.16 62.47
C PRO A 383 -12.40 22.45 63.78
N LEU A 384 -11.62 22.70 64.83
CA LEU A 384 -11.94 22.28 66.19
C LEU A 384 -13.31 22.88 66.51
N ILE A 385 -14.36 22.06 66.43
CA ILE A 385 -15.62 22.34 67.09
C ILE A 385 -15.29 22.23 68.58
N HIS A 386 -15.01 23.37 69.22
CA HIS A 386 -15.08 23.47 70.67
C HIS A 386 -16.49 23.02 71.07
N LYS A 387 -16.58 21.83 71.65
CA LYS A 387 -17.70 21.46 72.50
C LYS A 387 -17.50 22.16 73.85
N SER A 388 -18.64 22.63 74.36
CA SER A 388 -18.94 23.36 75.60
C SER A 388 -18.38 24.77 75.69
#